data_AF-A0A7K0C204-F1
#
_entry.id   AF-A0A7K0C204-F1
#
_cell.length_a   1.000
_cell.length_b   1.000
_cell.length_c   1.000
_cell.angle_alpha   90.00
_cell.angle_beta   90.00
_cell.angle_gamma   90.00
#
_symmetry.space_group_name_H-M   'P 1'
#
loop_
_entity.id
_entity.type
_entity.pdbx_description
1 polymer ?
#
loop_
_entity_poly.entity_id
_entity_poly.type
_entity_poly.pdbx_seq_one_letter_code
_entity_poly.pdbx_strand_id
1 'polypeptide(L)'
;MGEHLAWDAGGVLAVAVLLVAALLAALAVRRWLFVRGGGAVECSLRVLPRDGAPGAWRLGIGRYKGDVLNWHRVFGLRRRPRQVIHRRGLVVSGRREPAPGEAEGLLPGVTVIEVRDGELTVELAMSAAALTGFLSWLEAAPPGFPVDLPQSE
;
A
#
# COMPACT_ATOMS: atom_id res chain seq x y z
N MET A 1 12.16 37.07 -42.36
CA MET A 1 12.77 36.56 -41.12
C MET A 1 11.75 36.13 -40.05
N GLY A 2 10.46 36.51 -40.12
CA GLY A 2 9.47 36.18 -39.08
C GLY A 2 8.73 34.85 -39.25
N GLU A 3 8.71 34.27 -40.45
CA GLU A 3 7.89 33.09 -40.78
C GLU A 3 8.50 31.77 -40.26
N HIS A 4 9.83 31.67 -40.20
CA HIS A 4 10.52 30.53 -39.59
C HIS A 4 10.31 30.48 -38.07
N LEU A 5 10.33 31.65 -37.40
CA LEU A 5 10.13 31.75 -35.95
C LEU A 5 8.73 31.30 -35.51
N ALA A 6 7.71 31.56 -36.33
CA ALA A 6 6.33 31.16 -36.06
C ALA A 6 6.13 29.65 -36.22
N TRP A 7 6.79 29.04 -37.21
CA TRP A 7 6.81 27.57 -37.39
C TRP A 7 7.56 26.88 -36.25
N ASP A 8 8.70 27.44 -35.82
CA ASP A 8 9.48 26.91 -34.70
C ASP A 8 8.71 27.04 -33.37
N ALA A 9 8.06 28.19 -33.13
CA ALA A 9 7.24 28.41 -31.94
C ALA A 9 6.00 27.50 -31.93
N GLY A 10 5.35 27.30 -33.07
CA GLY A 10 4.23 26.38 -33.22
C GLY A 10 4.61 24.92 -32.97
N GLY A 11 5.77 24.50 -33.49
CA GLY A 11 6.33 23.18 -33.25
C GLY A 11 6.68 22.96 -31.77
N VAL A 12 7.35 23.92 -31.14
CA VAL A 12 7.70 23.86 -29.71
C VAL A 12 6.45 23.81 -28.83
N LEU A 13 5.43 24.62 -29.12
CA LEU A 13 4.17 24.61 -28.38
C LEU A 13 3.44 23.27 -28.54
N ALA A 14 3.38 22.72 -29.75
CA ALA A 14 2.78 21.42 -30.02
C ALA A 14 3.49 20.28 -29.28
N VAL A 15 4.83 20.28 -29.27
CA VAL A 15 5.63 19.33 -28.49
C VAL A 15 5.41 19.49 -26.99
N ALA A 16 5.36 20.72 -26.48
CA ALA A 16 5.09 20.98 -25.07
C ALA A 16 3.69 20.47 -24.66
N VAL A 17 2.66 20.72 -25.46
CA VAL A 17 1.30 20.22 -25.23
C VAL A 17 1.26 18.69 -25.29
N LEU A 18 1.94 18.07 -26.26
CA LEU A 18 2.07 16.62 -26.35
C LEU A 18 2.78 16.01 -25.14
N LEU A 19 3.85 16.63 -24.65
CA LEU A 19 4.57 16.20 -23.45
C LEU A 19 3.68 16.30 -22.21
N VAL A 20 2.94 17.40 -22.05
CA VAL A 20 1.99 17.57 -20.95
C VAL A 20 0.86 16.55 -21.04
N ALA A 21 0.28 16.33 -22.22
CA ALA A 21 -0.75 15.33 -22.44
C ALA A 21 -0.25 13.91 -22.16
N ALA A 22 0.96 13.56 -22.62
CA ALA A 22 1.60 12.27 -22.34
C ALA A 22 1.88 12.09 -20.84
N LEU A 23 2.31 13.14 -20.15
CA LEU A 23 2.52 13.13 -18.70
C LEU A 23 1.19 12.90 -17.95
N LEU A 24 0.13 13.62 -18.34
CA LEU A 24 -1.21 13.45 -17.77
C LEU A 24 -1.76 12.06 -18.04
N ALA A 25 -1.60 11.54 -19.26
CA ALA A 25 -2.00 10.17 -19.61
C ALA A 25 -1.22 9.14 -18.80
N ALA A 26 0.10 9.30 -18.64
CA ALA A 26 0.92 8.42 -17.81
C ALA A 26 0.50 8.46 -16.33
N LEU A 27 0.15 9.64 -15.80
CA LEU A 27 -0.40 9.80 -14.44
C LEU A 27 -1.77 9.14 -14.31
N ALA A 28 -2.66 9.30 -15.29
CA ALA A 28 -3.97 8.68 -15.31
C ALA A 28 -3.85 7.16 -15.41
N VAL A 29 -3.03 6.62 -16.30
CA VAL A 29 -2.74 5.18 -16.42
C VAL A 29 -2.13 4.66 -15.13
N ARG A 30 -1.19 5.39 -14.52
CA ARG A 30 -0.62 5.02 -13.22
C ARG A 30 -1.72 4.96 -12.16
N ARG A 31 -2.52 6.02 -12.00
CA ARG A 31 -3.63 6.09 -11.04
C ARG A 31 -4.62 4.94 -11.29
N TRP A 32 -4.91 4.66 -12.55
CA TRP A 32 -5.83 3.63 -12.96
C TRP A 32 -5.27 2.22 -12.76
N LEU A 33 -3.98 1.99 -12.94
CA LEU A 33 -3.31 0.73 -12.58
C LEU A 33 -3.29 0.52 -11.05
N PHE A 34 -3.17 1.59 -10.26
CA PHE A 34 -3.32 1.53 -8.81
C PHE A 34 -4.75 1.16 -8.40
N VAL A 35 -5.76 1.76 -9.04
CA VAL A 35 -7.19 1.51 -8.76
C VAL A 35 -7.67 0.15 -9.30
N ARG A 36 -7.26 -0.25 -10.51
CA ARG A 36 -7.60 -1.54 -11.13
C ARG A 36 -6.84 -2.72 -10.56
N GLY A 37 -5.76 -2.47 -9.82
CA GLY A 37 -4.98 -3.52 -9.17
C GLY A 37 -5.75 -4.35 -8.15
N GLY A 38 -6.97 -3.96 -7.77
CA GLY A 38 -7.96 -4.79 -7.07
C GLY A 38 -7.57 -5.30 -5.68
N GLY A 39 -6.42 -4.88 -5.16
CA GLY A 39 -5.87 -5.35 -3.88
C GLY A 39 -4.88 -4.36 -3.29
N ALA A 40 -4.93 -3.09 -3.72
CA ALA A 40 -4.19 -1.99 -3.14
C ALA A 40 -5.05 -1.34 -2.06
N VAL A 41 -4.56 -1.34 -0.83
CA VAL A 41 -5.27 -0.89 0.35
C VAL A 41 -4.44 0.18 1.03
N GLU A 42 -5.05 1.33 1.31
CA GLU A 42 -4.37 2.39 2.05
C GLU A 42 -4.15 1.94 3.50
N CYS A 43 -2.88 1.92 3.91
CA CYS A 43 -2.52 1.59 5.26
C CYS A 43 -1.27 2.35 5.71
N SER A 44 -1.36 2.99 6.86
CA SER A 44 -0.20 3.59 7.51
C SER A 44 0.50 2.54 8.34
N LEU A 45 1.82 2.50 8.29
CA LEU A 45 2.63 1.54 9.04
C LEU A 45 3.55 2.27 10.01
N ARG A 46 3.58 1.80 11.25
CA ARG A 46 4.55 2.17 12.27
C ARG A 46 5.26 0.90 12.76
N VAL A 47 6.57 0.94 12.85
CA VAL A 47 7.35 -0.13 13.48
C VAL A 47 7.42 0.14 14.97
N LEU A 48 7.15 -0.89 15.77
CA LEU A 48 7.26 -0.86 17.22
C LEU A 48 8.57 -1.59 17.60
N PRO A 49 9.63 -0.86 18.01
CA PRO A 49 10.84 -1.49 18.51
C PRO A 49 10.52 -2.27 19.80
N ARG A 50 11.17 -3.40 20.04
CA ARG A 50 11.05 -4.12 21.32
C ARG A 50 11.50 -3.27 22.51
N ASP A 51 12.57 -2.50 22.32
CA ASP A 51 13.16 -1.63 23.33
C ASP A 51 13.24 -0.20 22.77
N GLY A 52 12.18 0.60 22.94
CA GLY A 52 12.21 2.00 22.55
C GLY A 52 10.85 2.67 22.34
N ALA A 53 10.90 3.95 21.99
CA ALA A 53 9.71 4.70 21.62
C ALA A 53 9.17 4.25 20.24
N PRO A 54 7.84 4.23 20.06
CA PRO A 54 7.22 3.95 18.76
C PRO A 54 7.78 4.86 17.66
N GLY A 55 8.05 4.31 16.47
CA GLY A 55 8.51 5.10 15.33
C GLY A 55 7.48 6.12 14.83
N ALA A 56 7.84 6.95 13.85
CA ALA A 56 6.86 7.81 13.19
C ALA A 56 5.88 7.01 12.33
N TRP A 57 4.62 7.45 12.28
CA TRP A 57 3.63 6.93 11.33
C TRP A 57 4.07 7.20 9.90
N ARG A 58 3.97 6.19 9.04
CA ARG A 58 4.32 6.31 7.64
C ARG A 58 3.11 5.92 6.81
N LEU A 59 2.60 6.86 6.02
CA LEU A 59 1.49 6.59 5.12
C LEU A 59 1.94 5.73 3.92
N GLY A 60 1.18 4.68 3.65
CA GLY A 60 1.48 3.72 2.59
C GLY A 60 0.25 3.08 1.95
N ILE A 61 0.53 2.26 0.95
CA ILE A 61 -0.41 1.40 0.26
C ILE A 61 0.12 -0.03 0.37
N GLY A 62 -0.65 -0.88 1.01
CA GLY A 62 -0.44 -2.32 1.05
C GLY A 62 -1.02 -2.98 -0.19
N ARG A 63 -0.27 -3.87 -0.83
CA ARG A 63 -0.75 -4.71 -1.93
C ARG A 63 -0.67 -6.17 -1.55
N TYR A 64 -1.81 -6.87 -1.57
CA TYR A 64 -1.85 -8.31 -1.38
C TYR A 64 -1.28 -9.02 -2.61
N LYS A 65 -0.29 -9.90 -2.41
CA LYS A 65 0.28 -10.75 -3.46
C LYS A 65 0.52 -12.15 -2.90
N GLY A 66 -0.43 -13.05 -3.15
CA GLY A 66 -0.37 -14.42 -2.61
C GLY A 66 -0.28 -14.41 -1.09
N ASP A 67 0.85 -14.89 -0.57
CA ASP A 67 1.12 -15.05 0.88
C ASP A 67 1.74 -13.80 1.54
N VAL A 68 1.96 -12.72 0.79
CA VAL A 68 2.63 -11.52 1.31
C VAL A 68 1.82 -10.25 1.10
N LEU A 69 1.86 -9.38 2.10
CA LEU A 69 1.41 -8.00 2.02
C LEU A 69 2.63 -7.11 1.73
N ASN A 70 2.68 -6.57 0.51
CA ASN A 70 3.73 -5.64 0.09
C ASN A 70 3.32 -4.22 0.43
N TRP A 71 3.99 -3.60 1.39
CA TRP A 71 3.73 -2.23 1.79
C TRP A 71 4.65 -1.24 1.06
N HIS A 72 4.03 -0.28 0.38
CA HIS A 72 4.68 0.77 -0.41
C HIS A 72 4.37 2.14 0.20
N ARG A 73 5.32 3.09 0.19
CA ARG A 73 5.07 4.46 0.68
C ARG A 73 4.23 5.24 -0.34
N VAL A 74 3.19 5.97 0.10
CA VAL A 74 2.31 6.77 -0.80
C VAL A 74 3.10 7.84 -1.56
N PHE A 75 3.96 8.59 -0.86
CA PHE A 75 4.74 9.68 -1.44
C PHE A 75 6.13 9.25 -1.96
N GLY A 76 6.30 7.99 -2.34
CA GLY A 76 7.56 7.47 -2.88
C GLY A 76 7.59 7.42 -4.41
N LEU A 77 8.55 8.11 -5.05
CA LEU A 77 8.82 7.95 -6.49
C LEU A 77 9.35 6.54 -6.87
N ARG A 78 9.71 5.73 -5.87
CA ARG A 78 10.33 4.41 -6.04
C ARG A 78 9.29 3.29 -5.99
N ARG A 79 9.30 2.40 -6.99
CA ARG A 79 8.43 1.21 -7.10
C ARG A 79 8.75 0.08 -6.10
N ARG A 80 9.84 0.16 -5.32
CA ARG A 80 10.26 -0.92 -4.42
C ARG A 80 9.37 -0.98 -3.16
N PRO A 81 8.85 -2.15 -2.76
CA PRO A 81 8.19 -2.33 -1.47
C PRO A 81 9.20 -2.05 -0.37
N ARG A 82 8.78 -1.30 0.65
CA ARG A 82 9.67 -0.93 1.76
C ARG A 82 9.48 -1.83 2.97
N GLN A 83 8.34 -2.49 3.07
CA GLN A 83 8.09 -3.55 4.04
C GLN A 83 7.34 -4.68 3.32
N VAL A 84 7.78 -5.91 3.53
CA VAL A 84 7.07 -7.12 3.11
C VAL A 84 6.65 -7.81 4.39
N ILE A 85 5.36 -8.03 4.56
CA ILE A 85 4.78 -8.72 5.72
C ILE A 85 4.29 -10.08 5.22
N HIS A 86 4.80 -11.16 5.80
CA HIS A 86 4.37 -12.50 5.45
C HIS A 86 3.11 -12.85 6.23
N ARG A 87 2.13 -13.49 5.59
CA ARG A 87 0.96 -14.01 6.34
C ARG A 87 1.33 -15.15 7.28
N ARG A 88 2.36 -15.94 6.91
CA ARG A 88 2.76 -17.14 7.63
C ARG A 88 3.45 -16.72 8.92
N GLY A 89 2.83 -17.02 10.06
CA GLY A 89 3.33 -16.62 11.38
C GLY A 89 2.92 -15.21 11.81
N LEU A 90 2.05 -14.55 11.03
CA LEU A 90 1.52 -13.24 11.39
C LEU A 90 0.46 -13.38 12.47
N VAL A 91 0.66 -12.69 13.59
CA VAL A 91 -0.29 -12.70 14.71
C VAL A 91 -0.83 -11.29 14.93
N VAL A 92 -2.15 -11.13 14.83
CA VAL A 92 -2.82 -9.89 15.23
C VAL A 92 -2.92 -9.90 16.75
N SER A 93 -2.15 -9.03 17.39
CA SER A 93 -2.00 -8.98 18.85
C SER A 93 -3.01 -8.05 19.51
N GLY A 94 -3.53 -7.05 18.77
CA GLY A 94 -4.51 -6.12 19.30
C GLY A 94 -5.12 -5.22 18.24
N ARG A 95 -6.28 -4.63 18.57
CA ARG A 95 -6.97 -3.62 17.76
C ARG A 95 -7.30 -2.43 18.66
N ARG A 96 -6.97 -1.22 18.22
CA ARG A 96 -7.24 0.03 18.95
C ARG A 96 -7.67 1.15 18.02
N GLU A 97 -8.33 2.14 18.58
CA GLU A 97 -8.56 3.41 17.90
C GLU A 97 -7.30 4.29 17.95
N PRO A 98 -7.07 5.14 16.93
CA PRO A 98 -5.95 6.07 16.92
C PRO A 98 -6.07 7.04 18.08
N ALA A 99 -4.97 7.28 18.80
CA ALA A 99 -4.96 8.26 19.88
C ALA A 99 -5.14 9.68 19.31
N PRO A 100 -5.66 10.66 20.09
CA PRO A 100 -5.94 12.01 19.60
C PRO A 100 -4.72 12.70 18.96
N GLY A 101 -3.52 12.49 19.48
CA GLY A 101 -2.28 13.03 18.91
C GLY A 101 -1.72 12.26 17.70
N GLU A 102 -2.24 11.06 17.42
CA GLU A 102 -1.87 10.26 16.25
C GLU A 102 -2.81 10.51 15.06
N ALA A 103 -4.01 11.02 15.32
CA ALA A 103 -5.05 11.28 14.33
C ALA A 103 -4.64 12.32 13.28
N GLU A 104 -3.78 13.28 13.62
CA GLU A 104 -3.27 14.29 12.67
C GLU A 104 -2.41 13.69 11.54
N GLY A 105 -1.78 12.53 11.79
CA GLY A 105 -0.95 11.83 10.80
C GLY A 105 -1.67 10.69 10.08
N LEU A 106 -2.95 10.46 10.38
CA LEU A 106 -3.73 9.31 9.93
C LEU A 106 -4.96 9.75 9.13
N LEU A 107 -5.48 8.86 8.29
CA LEU A 107 -6.74 9.12 7.61
C LEU A 107 -7.90 9.08 8.61
N PRO A 108 -8.98 9.84 8.39
CA PRO A 108 -10.17 9.77 9.23
C PRO A 108 -10.81 8.38 9.17
N GLY A 109 -11.27 7.87 10.32
CA GLY A 109 -11.96 6.58 10.40
C GLY A 109 -11.07 5.34 10.23
N VAL A 110 -9.76 5.47 10.44
CA VAL A 110 -8.86 4.32 10.47
C VAL A 110 -8.84 3.64 11.84
N THR A 111 -8.71 2.32 11.83
CA THR A 111 -8.44 1.50 13.01
C THR A 111 -6.97 1.11 12.98
N VAL A 112 -6.29 1.19 14.13
CA VAL A 112 -4.94 0.66 14.32
C VAL A 112 -5.00 -0.81 14.74
N ILE A 113 -4.29 -1.67 14.02
CA ILE A 113 -4.07 -3.07 14.38
C ILE A 113 -2.59 -3.29 14.67
N GLU A 114 -2.31 -4.00 15.75
CA GLU A 114 -0.95 -4.45 16.09
C GLU A 114 -0.75 -5.85 15.54
N VAL A 115 0.33 -6.01 14.81
CA VAL A 115 0.63 -7.22 14.06
C VAL A 115 2.07 -7.61 14.30
N ARG A 116 2.30 -8.89 14.62
CA ARG A 116 3.61 -9.44 14.90
C ARG A 116 4.01 -10.45 13.85
N ASP A 117 5.14 -10.22 13.21
CA ASP A 117 5.78 -11.11 12.23
C ASP A 117 7.13 -11.58 12.82
N GLY A 118 7.10 -12.72 13.52
CA GLY A 118 8.25 -13.23 14.27
C GLY A 118 8.69 -12.25 15.37
N GLU A 119 9.89 -11.69 15.20
CA GLU A 119 10.54 -10.73 16.10
C GLU A 119 10.16 -9.26 15.81
N LEU A 120 9.48 -9.02 14.68
CA LEU A 120 9.09 -7.69 14.25
C LEU A 120 7.64 -7.41 14.66
N THR A 121 7.44 -6.39 15.48
CA THR A 121 6.11 -5.86 15.80
C THR A 121 5.85 -4.59 14.99
N VAL A 122 4.71 -4.56 14.30
CA VAL A 122 4.27 -3.41 13.49
C VAL A 122 2.83 -3.07 13.80
N GLU A 123 2.53 -1.78 13.85
CA GLU A 123 1.15 -1.31 13.86
C GLU A 123 0.76 -0.86 12.46
N LEU A 124 -0.40 -1.32 11.99
CA LEU A 124 -1.02 -0.88 10.74
C LEU A 124 -2.29 -0.11 11.05
N ALA A 125 -2.39 1.13 10.60
CA ALA A 125 -3.64 1.88 10.59
C ALA A 125 -4.33 1.70 9.24
N MET A 126 -5.54 1.14 9.25
CA MET A 126 -6.31 0.78 8.06
C MET A 126 -7.74 1.30 8.17
N SER A 127 -8.37 1.70 7.07
CA SER A 127 -9.80 1.98 7.06
C SER A 127 -10.63 0.71 7.37
N ALA A 128 -11.92 0.86 7.66
CA ALA A 128 -12.77 -0.31 7.93
C ALA A 128 -12.80 -1.31 6.75
N ALA A 129 -12.95 -0.84 5.52
CA ALA A 129 -12.94 -1.70 4.33
C ALA A 129 -11.58 -2.38 4.11
N ALA A 130 -10.50 -1.63 4.36
CA ALA A 130 -9.12 -2.10 4.28
C ALA A 130 -8.83 -3.23 5.28
N LEU A 131 -9.29 -3.06 6.52
CA LEU A 131 -9.16 -4.03 7.59
C LEU A 131 -9.94 -5.31 7.31
N THR A 132 -11.17 -5.21 6.83
CA THR A 132 -11.96 -6.39 6.44
C THR A 132 -11.26 -7.20 5.36
N GLY A 133 -10.69 -6.52 4.35
CA GLY A 133 -9.87 -7.19 3.32
C GLY A 133 -8.61 -7.85 3.89
N PHE A 134 -7.95 -7.22 4.85
CA PHE A 134 -6.76 -7.76 5.52
C PHE A 134 -7.07 -9.02 6.32
N LEU A 135 -8.13 -9.00 7.13
CA LEU A 135 -8.56 -10.15 7.91
C LEU A 135 -9.02 -11.30 7.02
N SER A 136 -9.81 -11.01 5.98
CA SER A 136 -10.22 -12.02 4.99
C SER A 136 -9.01 -12.65 4.28
N TRP A 137 -7.97 -11.86 3.98
CA TRP A 137 -6.73 -12.39 3.40
C TRP A 137 -5.91 -13.25 4.39
N LEU A 138 -5.93 -12.91 5.68
CA LEU A 138 -5.30 -13.74 6.72
C LEU A 138 -6.01 -15.08 6.92
N GLU A 139 -7.34 -15.07 6.89
CA GLU A 139 -8.17 -16.26 7.03
C GLU A 139 -8.20 -17.14 5.77
N ALA A 140 -7.85 -16.58 4.60
CA ALA A 140 -7.81 -17.32 3.36
C ALA A 140 -6.74 -18.41 3.40
N ALA A 141 -7.18 -19.67 3.29
CA ALA A 141 -6.31 -20.84 3.28
C ALA A 141 -5.21 -20.75 2.20
N PRO A 142 -3.99 -21.22 2.48
CA PRO A 142 -2.96 -21.27 1.46
C PRO A 142 -3.33 -22.16 0.27
N PRO A 143 -3.11 -21.70 -0.98
CA PRO A 143 -3.19 -22.61 -2.11
C PRO A 143 -2.08 -23.66 -1.94
N GLY A 144 -2.48 -24.92 -1.69
CA GLY A 144 -1.57 -26.06 -1.57
C GLY A 144 -1.39 -26.65 -0.17
N PHE A 145 -2.26 -26.37 0.82
CA PHE A 145 -2.30 -27.21 2.02
C PHE A 145 -2.84 -28.59 1.61
N PRO A 146 -2.07 -29.69 1.70
CA PRO A 146 -2.62 -31.02 1.49
C PRO A 146 -3.64 -31.23 2.59
N VAL A 147 -4.91 -31.39 2.22
CA VAL A 147 -5.89 -31.92 3.13
C VAL A 147 -5.52 -33.39 3.27
N ASP A 148 -4.89 -33.76 4.38
CA ASP A 148 -4.77 -35.17 4.78
C ASP A 148 -6.20 -35.65 5.04
N LEU A 149 -6.84 -36.17 4.00
CA LEU A 149 -8.08 -36.91 4.15
C LEU A 149 -7.71 -38.19 4.90
N PRO A 150 -8.32 -38.48 6.06
CA PRO A 150 -8.16 -39.78 6.69
C PRO A 150 -8.56 -40.83 5.66
N GLN A 151 -7.62 -41.68 5.27
CA GLN A 151 -7.89 -42.83 4.42
C GLN A 151 -8.81 -43.74 5.23
N SER A 152 -10.08 -43.82 4.85
CA SER A 152 -11.00 -44.81 5.40
C SER A 152 -10.61 -46.17 4.85
N GLU A 153 -10.00 -47.01 5.69
CA GLU A 153 -9.95 -48.46 5.50
C GLU A 153 -11.35 -49.09 5.64
#